data_AF-A0A6I9VRC4-F1
#
_entry.id   AF-A0A6I9VRC4-F1
#
_cell.length_a   1.000
_cell.length_b   1.000
_cell.length_c   1.000
_cell.angle_alpha   90.00
_cell.angle_beta   90.00
_cell.angle_gamma   90.00
#
_symmetry.space_group_name_H-M   'P 1'
#
loop_
_entity.id
_entity.type
_entity.pdbx_description
1 polymer ?
#
loop_
_entity_poly.entity_id
_entity_poly.type
_entity_poly.pdbx_seq_one_letter_code
_entity_poly.pdbx_strand_id
1 'polypeptide(L)'
;MPHVLLNEITKLSMLRTLESGRYLSMAFRSWDLYEFPLLQHTTKHSWAIKTATQLEKLRYVIFTLQTGRKNIITAKDTSRFDDCNLINVKLYLNSECYPYDDMNLDFEKNRWSVLYETYARFCKNYYGYEYLEPSLTLTSFLRYGPFVIIDCSRQNESVKSTTVDVRLEFETKEN
;
A
#
# COMPACT_ATOMS: atom_id res chain seq x y z
N MET A 1 -15.40 12.35 -0.44
CA MET A 1 -15.50 12.18 -1.92
C MET A 1 -16.98 12.17 -2.28
N PRO A 2 -17.46 12.81 -3.35
CA PRO A 2 -18.85 12.61 -3.76
C PRO A 2 -19.05 11.12 -4.02
N HIS A 3 -19.98 10.50 -3.30
CA HIS A 3 -20.42 9.16 -3.62
C HIS A 3 -21.20 9.25 -4.93
N VAL A 4 -20.58 8.82 -6.01
CA VAL A 4 -21.25 8.70 -7.30
C VAL A 4 -22.12 7.46 -7.20
N LEU A 5 -23.41 7.67 -6.94
CA LEU A 5 -24.40 6.61 -6.98
C LEU A 5 -24.79 6.39 -8.43
N LEU A 6 -24.66 5.14 -8.88
CA LEU A 6 -25.17 4.72 -10.18
C LEU A 6 -26.69 4.75 -10.14
N ASN A 7 -27.32 5.18 -11.23
CA ASN A 7 -28.75 4.98 -11.39
C ASN A 7 -29.04 3.47 -11.56
N GLU A 8 -30.28 3.05 -11.31
CA GLU A 8 -30.63 1.62 -11.32
C GLU A 8 -30.31 0.93 -12.66
N ILE A 9 -30.44 1.64 -13.79
CA ILE A 9 -30.13 1.11 -15.12
C ILE A 9 -28.62 0.84 -15.28
N THR A 10 -27.78 1.80 -14.91
CA THR A 10 -26.32 1.64 -14.99
C THR A 10 -25.82 0.62 -13.98
N LYS A 11 -26.38 0.58 -12.77
CA LYS A 11 -26.09 -0.42 -11.74
C LYS A 11 -26.39 -1.84 -12.26
N LEU A 12 -27.57 -2.06 -12.84
CA LEU A 12 -27.97 -3.37 -13.36
C LEU A 12 -27.11 -3.80 -14.55
N SER A 13 -26.77 -2.86 -15.44
CA SER A 13 -25.83 -3.11 -16.55
C SER A 13 -24.43 -3.46 -16.06
N MET A 14 -23.96 -2.79 -15.01
CA MET A 14 -22.64 -3.03 -14.42
C MET A 14 -22.60 -4.39 -13.71
N LEU A 15 -23.63 -4.75 -12.95
CA LEU A 15 -23.77 -6.06 -12.30
C LEU A 15 -23.72 -7.20 -13.32
N ARG A 16 -24.50 -7.12 -14.41
CA ARG A 16 -24.46 -8.11 -15.49
C ARG A 16 -23.08 -8.22 -16.14
N THR A 17 -22.38 -7.09 -16.28
CA THR A 17 -21.02 -7.07 -16.83
C THR A 17 -20.04 -7.81 -15.91
N LEU A 18 -20.12 -7.54 -14.60
CA LEU A 18 -19.32 -8.22 -13.58
C LEU A 18 -19.62 -9.72 -13.51
N GLU A 19 -20.90 -10.11 -13.52
CA GLU A 19 -21.34 -11.52 -13.53
C GLU A 19 -20.87 -12.27 -14.77
N SER A 20 -20.81 -11.60 -15.93
CA SER A 20 -20.33 -12.18 -17.18
C SER A 20 -18.80 -12.38 -17.24
N GLY A 21 -18.07 -11.99 -16.19
CA GLY A 21 -16.61 -12.07 -16.13
C GLY A 21 -15.90 -11.11 -17.11
N ARG A 22 -16.61 -10.11 -17.63
CA ARG A 22 -16.04 -9.11 -18.55
C ARG A 22 -15.26 -8.06 -17.77
N TYR A 23 -14.09 -7.69 -18.30
CA TYR A 23 -13.26 -6.63 -17.72
C TYR A 23 -13.96 -5.28 -17.80
N LEU A 24 -13.80 -4.49 -16.75
CA LEU A 24 -14.33 -3.14 -16.66
C LEU A 24 -13.18 -2.14 -16.79
N SER A 25 -13.21 -1.33 -17.85
CA SER A 25 -12.22 -0.27 -18.03
C SER A 25 -12.46 0.83 -16.99
N MET A 26 -11.53 1.00 -16.07
CA MET A 26 -11.55 2.07 -15.09
C MET A 26 -10.58 3.17 -15.53
N ALA A 27 -11.08 4.40 -15.64
CA ALA A 27 -10.23 5.56 -15.90
C ALA A 27 -9.56 6.00 -14.59
N PHE A 28 -8.24 6.19 -14.62
CA PHE A 28 -7.46 6.74 -13.52
C PHE A 28 -7.09 8.19 -13.82
N ARG A 29 -6.97 9.03 -12.78
CA ARG A 29 -6.54 10.43 -12.94
C ARG A 29 -5.10 10.54 -13.43
N SER A 30 -4.23 9.66 -12.94
CA SER A 30 -2.83 9.49 -13.33
C SER A 30 -2.36 8.12 -12.83
N TRP A 31 -1.45 7.47 -13.56
CA TRP A 31 -0.81 6.22 -13.17
C TRP A 31 0.64 6.22 -13.69
N ASP A 32 1.61 6.12 -12.78
CA ASP A 32 3.01 5.81 -13.08
C ASP A 32 3.39 4.39 -12.63
N LEU A 33 4.16 3.65 -13.43
CA LEU A 33 4.69 2.33 -13.08
C LEU A 33 6.22 2.39 -13.00
N TYR A 34 6.77 1.87 -11.90
CA TYR A 34 8.21 1.73 -11.70
C TYR A 34 8.51 0.27 -11.35
N GLU A 35 9.47 -0.34 -12.03
CA GLU A 35 9.95 -1.68 -11.70
C GLU A 35 11.32 -1.57 -11.01
N PHE A 36 11.48 -2.31 -9.91
CA PHE A 36 12.79 -2.43 -9.27
C PHE A 36 13.64 -3.41 -10.10
N PRO A 37 14.73 -2.97 -10.73
CA PRO A 37 15.39 -3.72 -11.80
C PRO A 37 16.00 -5.05 -11.33
N LEU A 38 16.46 -5.11 -10.08
CA LEU A 38 16.99 -6.34 -9.50
C LEU A 38 16.83 -6.34 -7.96
N LEU A 39 16.13 -7.34 -7.44
CA LEU A 39 16.11 -7.62 -6.01
C LEU A 39 17.36 -8.43 -5.66
N GLN A 40 18.33 -7.80 -4.99
CA GLN A 40 19.57 -8.44 -4.55
C GLN A 40 19.29 -9.53 -3.51
N HIS A 41 20.14 -10.55 -3.40
CA HIS A 41 20.03 -11.60 -2.37
C HIS A 41 20.49 -11.11 -1.00
N THR A 42 19.73 -10.17 -0.42
CA THR A 42 20.04 -9.48 0.83
C THR A 42 18.78 -9.33 1.66
N THR A 43 18.88 -9.20 2.97
CA THR A 43 17.72 -8.98 3.84
C THR A 43 17.26 -7.53 3.91
N LYS A 44 18.06 -6.59 3.37
CA LYS A 44 17.76 -5.15 3.35
C LYS A 44 17.76 -4.64 1.93
N HIS A 45 16.73 -3.91 1.56
CA HIS A 45 16.60 -3.34 0.23
C HIS A 45 16.33 -1.84 0.31
N SER A 46 16.91 -1.11 -0.62
CA SER A 46 16.68 0.33 -0.82
C SER A 46 16.32 0.57 -2.28
N TRP A 47 15.17 1.16 -2.51
CA TRP A 47 14.61 1.42 -3.83
C TRP A 47 14.30 2.90 -4.00
N ALA A 48 15.10 3.59 -4.81
CA ALA A 48 14.75 4.93 -5.29
C ALA A 48 13.67 4.80 -6.37
N ILE A 49 12.45 5.24 -6.06
CA ILE A 49 11.28 5.03 -6.92
C ILE A 49 11.21 6.12 -7.98
N LYS A 50 11.10 7.38 -7.53
CA LYS A 50 10.97 8.53 -8.42
C LYS A 50 11.32 9.83 -7.71
N THR A 51 11.60 10.84 -8.52
CA THR A 51 11.60 12.24 -8.08
C THR A 51 10.26 12.87 -8.43
N ALA A 52 9.41 13.10 -7.43
CA ALA A 52 8.10 13.72 -7.60
C ALA A 52 8.20 15.26 -7.57
N THR A 53 7.30 15.94 -8.27
CA THR A 53 7.16 17.40 -8.12
C THR A 53 6.32 17.72 -6.88
N GLN A 54 6.58 18.86 -6.24
CA GLN A 54 5.86 19.26 -5.02
C GLN A 54 4.34 19.45 -5.21
N LEU A 55 3.87 19.61 -6.45
CA LEU A 55 2.45 19.81 -6.76
C LEU A 55 1.59 18.60 -6.34
N GLU A 56 2.17 17.40 -6.36
CA GLU A 56 1.53 16.15 -5.96
C GLU A 56 2.02 15.70 -4.58
N LYS A 57 1.57 16.39 -3.52
CA LYS A 57 1.95 16.03 -2.15
C LYS A 57 1.45 14.62 -1.79
N LEU A 58 2.40 13.69 -1.64
CA LEU A 58 2.15 12.32 -1.18
C LEU A 58 1.57 12.32 0.25
N ARG A 59 0.47 11.61 0.49
CA ARG A 59 -0.16 11.55 1.83
C ARG A 59 -0.07 10.18 2.48
N TYR A 60 -0.19 9.14 1.68
CA TYR A 60 -0.16 7.76 2.13
C TYR A 60 0.59 6.92 1.10
N VAL A 61 1.35 5.94 1.59
CA VAL A 61 1.92 4.87 0.78
C VAL A 61 1.42 3.54 1.32
N ILE A 62 0.97 2.68 0.40
CA ILE A 62 0.62 1.30 0.72
C ILE A 62 1.75 0.43 0.18
N PHE A 63 2.40 -0.29 1.07
CA PHE A 63 3.46 -1.23 0.73
C PHE A 63 2.98 -2.66 0.95
N THR A 64 3.17 -3.51 -0.06
CA THR A 64 2.68 -4.89 -0.07
C THR A 64 3.75 -5.81 -0.61
N LEU A 65 3.85 -7.01 -0.07
CA LEU A 65 4.76 -8.05 -0.56
C LEU A 65 3.97 -9.26 -1.08
N GLN A 66 4.56 -9.93 -2.06
CA GLN A 66 4.06 -11.20 -2.61
C GLN A 66 5.25 -12.10 -2.89
N THR A 67 5.12 -13.39 -2.56
CA THR A 67 6.15 -14.40 -2.83
C THR A 67 5.69 -15.42 -3.88
N GLY A 68 6.59 -15.81 -4.79
CA GLY A 68 6.38 -16.92 -5.73
C GLY A 68 5.29 -16.69 -6.78
N ARG A 69 4.97 -15.43 -7.14
CA ARG A 69 3.86 -15.09 -8.05
C ARG A 69 4.26 -14.35 -9.33
N LYS A 70 5.52 -13.90 -9.47
CA LYS A 70 5.96 -13.19 -10.68
C LYS A 70 5.77 -14.11 -11.89
N ASN A 71 5.03 -13.63 -12.89
CA ASN A 71 4.73 -14.36 -14.14
C ASN A 71 3.90 -15.64 -14.00
N ILE A 72 3.21 -15.87 -12.87
CA ILE A 72 2.38 -17.06 -12.66
C ILE A 72 0.93 -16.64 -12.45
N ILE A 73 0.19 -16.53 -13.56
CA ILE A 73 -1.19 -15.99 -13.59
C ILE A 73 -2.20 -16.93 -12.90
N THR A 74 -1.89 -18.22 -12.78
CA THR A 74 -2.85 -19.27 -12.37
C THR A 74 -2.70 -19.79 -10.94
N ALA A 75 -1.62 -19.46 -10.22
CA ALA A 75 -1.28 -20.16 -8.98
C ALA A 75 -1.97 -19.60 -7.72
N LYS A 76 -2.24 -18.30 -7.66
CA LYS A 76 -2.77 -17.67 -6.45
C LYS A 76 -3.48 -16.35 -6.78
N ASP A 77 -4.53 -16.06 -6.02
CA ASP A 77 -5.28 -14.82 -6.07
C ASP A 77 -4.34 -13.60 -5.87
N THR A 78 -4.23 -12.77 -6.91
CA THR A 78 -3.32 -11.61 -6.96
C THR A 78 -3.71 -10.51 -5.98
N SER A 79 -4.93 -10.54 -5.44
CA SER A 79 -5.38 -9.61 -4.41
C SER A 79 -4.85 -9.93 -3.00
N ARG A 80 -4.19 -11.09 -2.84
CA ARG A 80 -3.64 -11.51 -1.54
C ARG A 80 -2.18 -11.10 -1.40
N PHE A 81 -1.80 -10.66 -0.22
CA PHE A 81 -0.43 -10.30 0.12
C PHE A 81 0.17 -11.30 1.11
N ASP A 82 1.48 -11.44 1.09
CA ASP A 82 2.24 -12.31 1.97
C ASP A 82 3.08 -11.43 2.92
N ASP A 83 3.28 -11.85 4.18
CA ASP A 83 4.05 -11.08 5.16
C ASP A 83 5.56 -11.05 4.83
N CYS A 84 6.05 -12.06 4.12
CA CYS A 84 7.44 -12.25 3.72
C CYS A 84 8.44 -12.05 4.88
N ASN A 85 8.06 -12.40 6.11
CA ASN A 85 8.87 -12.17 7.31
C ASN A 85 9.42 -10.74 7.41
N LEU A 86 8.62 -9.75 7.02
CA LEU A 86 8.97 -8.34 7.09
C LEU A 86 9.29 -7.91 8.53
N ILE A 87 10.36 -7.14 8.70
CA ILE A 87 10.83 -6.58 9.98
C ILE A 87 10.58 -5.08 10.02
N ASN A 88 11.05 -4.35 9.02
CA ASN A 88 10.99 -2.89 8.97
C ASN A 88 10.66 -2.39 7.57
N VAL A 89 9.97 -1.25 7.50
CA VAL A 89 9.76 -0.48 6.27
C VAL A 89 9.90 0.99 6.63
N LYS A 90 10.64 1.74 5.79
CA LYS A 90 10.77 3.19 5.87
C LYS A 90 10.61 3.81 4.49
N LEU A 91 9.77 4.82 4.41
CA LEU A 91 9.67 5.71 3.27
C LEU A 91 10.49 6.96 3.56
N TYR A 92 11.41 7.30 2.68
CA TYR A 92 12.16 8.54 2.69
C TYR A 92 11.58 9.49 1.65
N LEU A 93 11.27 10.69 2.12
CA LEU A 93 10.94 11.85 1.30
C LEU A 93 12.09 12.84 1.47
N ASN A 94 12.99 12.89 0.48
CA ASN A 94 14.32 13.49 0.62
C ASN A 94 15.07 12.90 1.83
N SER A 95 15.27 13.70 2.89
CA SER A 95 15.97 13.32 4.12
C SER A 95 15.04 12.92 5.26
N GLU A 96 13.74 13.16 5.15
CA GLU A 96 12.75 12.80 6.19
C GLU A 96 12.25 11.38 5.99
N CYS A 97 12.11 10.60 7.08
CA CYS A 97 11.65 9.22 7.02
C CYS A 97 10.31 9.00 7.72
N TYR A 98 9.52 8.05 7.22
CA TYR A 98 8.21 7.66 7.72
C TYR A 98 8.06 6.14 7.71
N PRO A 99 7.67 5.50 8.83
CA PRO A 99 7.67 6.07 10.18
C PRO A 99 9.09 6.44 10.64
N TYR A 100 9.16 7.34 11.62
CA TYR A 100 10.44 7.72 12.24
C TYR A 100 11.07 6.52 12.97
N ASP A 101 10.26 5.84 13.79
CA ASP A 101 10.68 4.66 14.55
C ASP A 101 10.63 3.37 13.71
N ASP A 102 11.50 2.44 14.06
CA ASP A 102 11.49 1.09 13.49
C ASP A 102 10.24 0.32 13.96
N MET A 103 9.56 -0.35 13.02
CA MET A 103 8.35 -1.12 13.33
C MET A 103 8.67 -2.41 14.12
N ASN A 104 9.86 -2.97 13.94
CA ASN A 104 10.34 -4.17 14.65
C ASN A 104 9.35 -5.34 14.58
N LEU A 105 8.82 -5.58 13.37
CA LEU A 105 7.78 -6.56 13.11
C LEU A 105 8.30 -7.99 13.32
N ASP A 106 7.43 -8.84 13.86
CA ASP A 106 7.71 -10.27 14.04
C ASP A 106 6.40 -11.05 14.02
N PHE A 107 6.08 -11.62 12.85
CA PHE A 107 4.83 -12.34 12.64
C PHE A 107 4.73 -13.61 13.50
N GLU A 108 5.85 -14.31 13.72
CA GLU A 108 5.91 -15.52 14.56
C GLU A 108 5.63 -15.22 16.03
N LYS A 109 6.08 -14.05 16.53
CA LYS A 109 5.83 -13.58 17.90
C LYS A 109 4.59 -12.70 18.02
N ASN A 110 3.74 -12.66 17.00
CA ASN A 110 2.55 -11.81 16.93
C ASN A 110 2.81 -10.29 17.11
N ARG A 111 4.02 -9.81 16.80
CA ARG A 111 4.40 -8.38 16.81
C ARG A 111 4.11 -7.76 15.45
N TRP A 112 2.84 -7.67 15.08
CA TRP A 112 2.38 -7.08 13.81
C TRP A 112 1.13 -6.20 13.97
N SER A 113 0.64 -6.04 15.21
CA SER A 113 -0.57 -5.28 15.53
C SER A 113 -0.54 -3.84 15.01
N VAL A 114 0.65 -3.21 14.97
CA VAL A 114 0.85 -1.86 14.43
C VAL A 114 0.41 -1.74 12.97
N LEU A 115 0.51 -2.81 12.17
CA LEU A 115 0.06 -2.83 10.78
C LEU A 115 -1.47 -2.74 10.69
N TYR A 116 -2.17 -3.50 11.53
CA TYR A 116 -3.63 -3.47 11.54
C TYR A 116 -4.16 -2.14 12.11
N GLU A 117 -3.50 -1.62 13.15
CA GLU A 117 -3.86 -0.33 13.74
C GLU A 117 -3.71 0.82 12.73
N THR A 118 -2.60 0.86 11.99
CA THR A 118 -2.37 1.88 10.95
C THR A 118 -3.35 1.72 9.79
N TYR A 119 -3.68 0.51 9.39
CA TYR A 119 -4.74 0.23 8.42
C TYR A 119 -6.12 0.74 8.90
N ALA A 120 -6.51 0.43 10.13
CA ALA A 120 -7.79 0.87 10.68
C ALA A 120 -7.88 2.40 10.78
N ARG A 121 -6.77 3.05 11.17
CA ARG A 121 -6.66 4.52 11.17
C ARG A 121 -6.76 5.10 9.76
N PHE A 122 -6.11 4.48 8.79
CA PHE A 122 -6.18 4.89 7.38
C PHE A 122 -7.60 4.83 6.83
N CYS A 123 -8.36 3.77 7.11
CA CYS A 123 -9.76 3.66 6.68
C CYS A 123 -10.60 4.85 7.13
N LYS A 124 -10.40 5.34 8.36
CA LYS A 124 -11.09 6.51 8.92
C LYS A 124 -10.56 7.83 8.32
N ASN A 125 -9.24 8.00 8.34
CA ASN A 125 -8.58 9.27 8.02
C ASN A 125 -8.55 9.59 6.52
N TYR A 126 -8.47 8.58 5.66
CA TYR A 126 -8.37 8.80 4.21
C TYR A 126 -9.63 9.46 3.65
N TYR A 127 -10.80 9.02 4.10
CA TYR A 127 -12.08 9.58 3.69
C TYR A 127 -12.64 10.64 4.64
N GLY A 128 -12.12 10.72 5.87
CA GLY A 128 -12.58 11.66 6.91
C GLY A 128 -13.88 11.22 7.59
N TYR A 129 -14.18 9.93 7.59
CA TYR A 129 -15.38 9.37 8.22
C TYR A 129 -14.99 8.53 9.44
N GLU A 130 -15.31 9.02 10.65
CA GLU A 130 -14.92 8.35 11.90
C GLU A 130 -15.59 6.98 12.10
N TYR A 131 -16.76 6.78 11.49
CA TYR A 131 -17.56 5.56 11.56
C TYR A 131 -17.10 4.46 10.59
N LEU A 132 -16.16 4.74 9.68
CA LEU A 132 -15.68 3.72 8.76
C LEU A 132 -14.90 2.65 9.52
N GLU A 133 -15.39 1.42 9.42
CA GLU A 133 -14.69 0.25 9.91
C GLU A 133 -13.80 -0.35 8.80
N PRO A 134 -12.69 -1.00 9.17
CA PRO A 134 -11.85 -1.68 8.20
C PRO A 134 -12.62 -2.82 7.54
N SER A 135 -12.45 -2.98 6.22
CA SER A 135 -13.12 -4.07 5.49
C SER A 135 -12.56 -5.45 5.84
N LEU A 136 -11.29 -5.51 6.28
CA LEU A 136 -10.66 -6.73 6.74
C LEU A 136 -10.73 -6.80 8.27
N THR A 137 -11.25 -7.92 8.78
CA THR A 137 -11.07 -8.29 10.20
C THR A 137 -9.59 -8.57 10.48
N LEU A 138 -9.20 -8.53 11.75
CA LEU A 138 -7.82 -8.80 12.19
C LEU A 138 -7.27 -10.13 11.61
N THR A 139 -8.08 -11.20 11.64
CA THR A 139 -7.70 -12.53 11.11
C THR A 139 -7.58 -12.52 9.58
N SER A 140 -8.51 -11.86 8.89
CA SER A 140 -8.48 -11.76 7.43
C SER A 140 -7.32 -10.89 6.94
N PHE A 141 -6.99 -9.83 7.70
CA PHE A 141 -5.83 -9.00 7.43
C PHE A 141 -4.54 -9.82 7.51
N LEU A 142 -4.31 -10.55 8.61
CA LEU A 142 -3.12 -11.38 8.75
C LEU A 142 -3.01 -12.43 7.63
N ARG A 143 -4.14 -13.02 7.24
CA ARG A 143 -4.16 -14.13 6.27
C ARG A 143 -4.04 -13.70 4.81
N TYR A 144 -4.59 -12.54 4.45
CA TYR A 144 -4.78 -12.14 3.06
C TYR A 144 -4.22 -10.77 2.73
N GLY A 145 -4.03 -9.91 3.71
CA GLY A 145 -3.58 -8.54 3.50
C GLY A 145 -2.57 -8.05 4.52
N PRO A 146 -1.49 -8.79 4.85
CA PRO A 146 -0.36 -8.18 5.53
C PRO A 146 0.23 -7.12 4.59
N PHE A 147 -0.16 -5.87 4.82
CA PHE A 147 0.36 -4.70 4.12
C PHE A 147 0.66 -3.59 5.11
N VAL A 148 1.54 -2.69 4.69
CA VAL A 148 1.99 -1.58 5.51
C VAL A 148 1.37 -0.30 4.98
N ILE A 149 0.69 0.44 5.85
CA ILE A 149 0.26 1.80 5.55
C ILE A 149 1.24 2.79 6.17
N ILE A 150 1.90 3.56 5.33
CA ILE A 150 2.81 4.62 5.74
C ILE A 150 2.06 5.95 5.61
N ASP A 151 1.72 6.54 6.75
CA ASP A 151 1.13 7.88 6.82
C ASP A 151 2.22 8.93 6.78
N CYS A 152 2.31 9.65 5.66
CA CYS A 152 3.17 10.82 5.47
C CYS A 152 2.33 12.09 5.31
N SER A 153 1.07 12.11 5.75
CA SER A 153 0.18 13.27 5.58
C SER A 153 0.70 14.51 6.33
N ARG A 154 1.38 14.30 7.46
CA ARG A 154 2.03 15.31 8.29
C ARG A 154 3.48 15.54 7.88
N GLN A 155 3.72 15.81 6.60
CA GLN A 155 5.08 16.09 6.11
C GLN A 155 5.68 17.32 6.80
N ASN A 156 6.94 17.19 7.23
CA ASN A 156 7.75 18.30 7.73
C ASN A 156 7.90 19.40 6.65
N GLU A 157 8.03 20.65 7.09
CA GLU A 157 8.26 21.78 6.19
C GLU A 157 9.60 21.67 5.45
N SER A 158 10.57 20.93 5.99
CA SER A 158 11.85 20.60 5.33
C SER A 158 11.66 19.86 4.00
N VAL A 159 10.53 19.17 3.79
CA VAL A 159 10.18 18.47 2.55
C VAL A 159 9.69 19.46 1.46
N LYS A 160 9.56 20.76 1.76
CA LYS A 160 9.09 21.79 0.81
C LYS A 160 10.15 22.21 -0.23
N SER A 161 10.88 21.27 -0.81
CA SER A 161 11.71 21.51 -2.00
C SER A 161 10.87 21.44 -3.27
N THR A 162 11.36 22.04 -4.36
CA THR A 162 10.72 21.97 -5.70
C THR A 162 10.53 20.54 -6.19
N THR A 163 11.44 19.64 -5.80
CA THR A 163 11.44 18.22 -6.12
C THR A 163 11.58 17.38 -4.85
N VAL A 164 10.85 16.27 -4.77
CA VAL A 164 10.89 15.32 -3.66
C VAL A 164 11.39 13.98 -4.16
N ASP A 165 12.56 13.54 -3.70
CA ASP A 165 13.05 12.19 -3.93
C ASP A 165 12.29 11.20 -3.05
N VAL A 166 11.69 10.19 -3.68
CA VAL A 166 10.91 9.15 -2.99
C VAL A 166 11.71 7.87 -3.01
N ARG A 167 12.20 7.46 -1.84
CA ARG A 167 12.96 6.22 -1.65
C ARG A 167 12.27 5.33 -0.63
N LEU A 168 12.17 4.05 -0.92
CA LEU A 168 11.62 3.06 0.00
C LEU A 168 12.73 2.12 0.46
N GLU A 169 12.84 1.93 1.77
CA GLU A 169 13.71 0.94 2.39
C GLU A 169 12.86 -0.08 3.12
N PHE A 170 13.22 -1.36 3.00
CA PHE A 170 12.58 -2.42 3.77
C PHE A 170 13.56 -3.52 4.14
N GLU A 171 13.24 -4.21 5.22
CA GLU A 171 14.05 -5.28 5.80
C GLU A 171 13.18 -6.49 6.11
N THR A 172 13.63 -7.68 5.73
CA THR A 172 13.00 -8.99 5.98
C THR A 172 13.93 -9.89 6.78
N LYS A 173 13.42 -10.91 7.48
CA LYS A 173 14.28 -11.89 8.18
C LYS A 173 15.11 -12.73 7.19
N GLU A 174 14.53 -13.00 6.03
CA GLU A 174 15.07 -13.87 4.99
C GLU A 174 14.84 -13.21 3.63
N ASN A 175 15.65 -13.59 2.63
CA ASN A 175 15.57 -13.05 1.28
C ASN A 175 14.58 -13.82 0.39
#